data_AF-A0A2N1N7K4-F1
#
_entry.id   AF-A0A2N1N7K4-F1
#
_cell.length_a   1.000
_cell.length_b   1.000
_cell.length_c   1.000
_cell.angle_alpha   90.00
_cell.angle_beta   90.00
_cell.angle_gamma   90.00
#
_symmetry.space_group_name_H-M   'P 1'
#
loop_
_entity.id
_entity.type
_entity.pdbx_description
1 polymer ?
#
loop_
_entity_poly.entity_id
_entity_poly.type
_entity_poly.pdbx_seq_one_letter_code
_entity_poly.pdbx_strand_id
1 'polypeptide(L)'
;MHLFFENVAPSMYAHWSGKFFNNNLLLSSDYELSKSQWENIGIQLEKVKKNMPIEIGRPPRDIFKYHNGYKAVEWRNWIILFSLPLLKAYLDNRHLQGWANFVKSVKLCLEPEISEEQIDDVQNLLKKFSDYYEREYYQNDGQ
;
A
#
# COMPACT_ATOMS: atom_id res chain seq x y z
N MET A 1 -12.45 -1.20 10.28
CA MET A 1 -11.08 -0.92 9.79
C MET A 1 -10.31 -2.15 9.27
N HIS A 2 -10.60 -3.39 9.71
CA HIS A 2 -9.89 -4.60 9.24
C HIS A 2 -9.85 -4.75 7.69
N LEU A 3 -10.94 -4.32 7.03
CA LEU A 3 -11.10 -4.37 5.57
C LEU A 3 -10.02 -3.58 4.81
N PHE A 4 -9.50 -2.47 5.36
CA PHE A 4 -8.39 -1.74 4.71
C PHE A 4 -7.13 -2.61 4.59
N PHE A 5 -6.90 -3.46 5.60
CA PHE A 5 -5.69 -4.24 5.72
C PHE A 5 -5.78 -5.59 5.00
N GLU A 6 -6.97 -6.19 4.96
CA GLU A 6 -7.15 -7.51 4.33
C GLU A 6 -7.53 -7.46 2.86
N ASN A 7 -8.06 -6.34 2.38
CA ASN A 7 -8.47 -6.21 0.98
C ASN A 7 -7.57 -5.24 0.22
N VAL A 8 -7.54 -3.96 0.61
CA VAL A 8 -6.90 -2.91 -0.22
C VAL A 8 -5.39 -3.12 -0.32
N ALA A 9 -4.69 -3.33 0.80
CA ALA A 9 -3.23 -3.50 0.76
C ALA A 9 -2.77 -4.73 -0.05
N PRO A 10 -3.33 -5.94 0.12
CA PRO A 10 -3.03 -7.08 -0.75
C PRO A 10 -3.34 -6.81 -2.22
N SER A 11 -4.47 -6.18 -2.54
CA SER A 11 -4.84 -5.84 -3.92
C SER A 11 -3.84 -4.88 -4.56
N MET A 12 -3.43 -3.84 -3.84
CA MET A 12 -2.43 -2.88 -4.32
C MET A 12 -1.06 -3.54 -4.52
N TYR A 13 -0.66 -4.42 -3.61
CA TYR A 13 0.56 -5.23 -3.79
C TYR A 13 0.48 -6.11 -5.06
N ALA A 14 -0.68 -6.71 -5.34
CA ALA A 14 -0.88 -7.49 -6.55
C ALA A 14 -0.81 -6.62 -7.81
N HIS A 15 -1.33 -5.38 -7.80
CA HIS A 15 -1.17 -4.42 -8.91
C HIS A 15 0.31 -4.11 -9.16
N TRP A 16 1.04 -3.68 -8.13
CA TRP A 16 2.44 -3.32 -8.24
C TRP A 16 3.39 -4.49 -8.51
N SER A 17 2.92 -5.74 -8.38
CA SER A 17 3.67 -6.94 -8.75
C SER A 17 3.25 -7.54 -10.09
N GLY A 18 2.33 -6.87 -10.81
CA GLY A 18 1.83 -7.33 -12.11
C GLY A 18 1.00 -8.62 -12.03
N LYS A 19 0.42 -8.93 -10.86
CA LYS A 19 -0.33 -10.17 -10.60
C LYS A 19 -1.81 -9.97 -10.36
N PHE A 20 -2.30 -8.73 -10.44
CA PHE A 20 -3.71 -8.43 -10.19
C PHE A 20 -4.61 -8.90 -11.35
N PHE A 21 -4.22 -8.59 -12.59
CA PHE A 21 -4.94 -9.03 -13.79
C PHE A 21 -4.29 -10.30 -14.35
N ASN A 22 -5.10 -11.31 -14.66
CA ASN A 22 -4.64 -12.56 -15.27
C ASN A 22 -4.38 -12.44 -16.79
N ASN A 23 -4.73 -11.31 -17.39
CA ASN A 23 -4.62 -11.09 -18.83
C ASN A 23 -3.33 -10.31 -19.14
N ASN A 24 -2.37 -10.99 -19.76
CA ASN A 24 -1.11 -10.43 -20.30
C ASN A 24 -1.30 -9.39 -21.43
N LEU A 25 -2.49 -8.79 -21.57
CA LEU A 25 -2.85 -7.88 -22.66
C LEU A 25 -2.67 -6.41 -22.29
N LEU A 26 -2.57 -6.08 -21.00
CA LEU A 26 -2.16 -4.75 -20.57
C LEU A 26 -0.63 -4.69 -20.67
N LEU A 27 -0.14 -3.76 -21.49
CA LEU A 27 1.26 -3.34 -21.52
C LEU A 27 1.74 -3.16 -20.07
N SER A 28 2.96 -3.59 -19.77
CA SER A 28 3.56 -3.40 -18.43
C SER A 28 3.31 -1.97 -17.97
N SER A 29 2.51 -1.84 -16.93
CA SER A 29 2.10 -0.52 -16.46
C SER A 29 3.26 0.17 -15.78
N ASP A 30 3.29 1.49 -15.86
CA ASP A 30 4.31 2.35 -15.24
C ASP A 30 4.32 2.31 -13.70
N TYR A 31 3.33 1.66 -13.08
CA TYR A 31 3.27 1.37 -11.65
C TYR A 31 3.80 -0.03 -11.26
N GLU A 32 4.21 -0.87 -12.21
CA GLU A 32 4.70 -2.22 -11.92
C GLU A 32 6.17 -2.22 -11.51
N LEU A 33 6.46 -2.86 -10.38
CA LEU A 33 7.81 -3.09 -9.92
C LEU A 33 8.30 -4.46 -10.38
N SER A 34 9.51 -4.48 -10.92
CA SER A 34 10.23 -5.71 -11.26
C SER A 34 10.53 -6.57 -10.03
N LYS A 35 10.79 -7.86 -10.29
CA LYS A 35 11.15 -8.83 -9.25
C LYS A 35 12.33 -8.39 -8.40
N SER A 36 13.39 -7.84 -9.00
CA SER A 36 14.59 -7.40 -8.28
C SER A 36 14.33 -6.18 -7.38
N GLN A 37 13.42 -5.28 -7.80
CA GLN A 37 12.99 -4.15 -6.96
C GLN A 37 12.23 -4.65 -5.72
N TRP A 38 11.33 -5.63 -5.88
CA TRP A 38 10.65 -6.26 -4.74
C TRP A 38 11.59 -7.01 -3.80
N GLU A 39 12.56 -7.75 -4.34
CA GLU A 39 13.62 -8.39 -3.55
C GLU A 39 14.38 -7.36 -2.70
N ASN A 40 14.73 -6.21 -3.28
CA ASN A 40 15.40 -5.12 -2.56
C ASN A 40 14.52 -4.55 -1.42
N ILE A 41 13.22 -4.34 -1.67
CA ILE A 41 12.26 -3.92 -0.62
C ILE A 41 12.22 -4.96 0.51
N GLY A 42 12.15 -6.24 0.18
CA GLY A 42 12.17 -7.34 1.16
C GLY A 42 13.43 -7.35 2.04
N ILE A 43 14.61 -7.17 1.42
CA ILE A 43 15.89 -7.05 2.13
C ILE A 43 15.91 -5.83 3.05
N GLN A 44 15.38 -4.69 2.60
CA GLN A 44 15.31 -3.47 3.42
C GLN A 44 14.42 -3.67 4.66
N LEU A 45 13.26 -4.32 4.51
CA LEU A 45 12.38 -4.65 5.63
C LEU A 45 13.08 -5.55 6.67
N GLU A 46 13.77 -6.61 6.24
CA GLU A 46 14.51 -7.49 7.16
C GLU A 46 15.67 -6.78 7.87
N LYS A 47 16.30 -5.77 7.25
CA LYS A 47 17.31 -4.94 7.90
C LYS A 47 16.72 -4.07 9.00
N VAL A 48 15.55 -3.45 8.75
CA VAL A 48 14.88 -2.57 9.72
C VAL A 48 14.38 -3.36 10.94
N LYS A 49 14.02 -4.64 10.76
CA LYS A 49 13.53 -5.54 11.80
C LYS A 49 14.35 -5.53 13.10
N LYS A 50 15.69 -5.44 13.01
CA LYS A 50 16.57 -5.44 14.18
C LYS A 50 16.48 -4.17 15.02
N ASN A 51 16.08 -3.06 14.42
CA ASN A 51 16.04 -1.74 15.02
C ASN A 51 14.60 -1.25 15.30
N MET A 52 13.60 -2.11 15.11
CA MET A 52 12.21 -1.73 15.32
C MET A 52 11.90 -1.64 16.83
N PRO A 53 11.35 -0.51 17.31
CA PRO A 53 10.86 -0.39 18.68
C PRO A 53 9.75 -1.41 18.96
N ILE A 54 9.76 -2.01 20.15
CA ILE A 54 8.77 -3.01 20.59
C ILE A 54 7.34 -2.43 20.57
N GLU A 55 7.19 -1.13 20.78
CA GLU A 55 5.92 -0.39 20.77
C GLU A 55 5.20 -0.43 19.41
N ILE A 56 5.95 -0.59 18.31
CA ILE A 56 5.37 -0.76 16.96
C ILE A 56 4.73 -2.15 16.80
N GLY A 57 5.00 -3.06 17.75
CA GLY A 57 4.42 -4.39 17.83
C GLY A 57 5.21 -5.38 17.00
N ARG A 58 4.57 -5.94 15.97
CA ARG A 58 5.13 -7.08 15.23
C ARG A 58 6.28 -6.62 14.30
N PRO A 59 7.47 -7.23 14.42
CA PRO A 59 8.59 -6.93 13.53
C PRO A 59 8.24 -7.18 12.06
N PRO A 60 8.74 -6.36 11.12
CA PRO A 60 8.44 -6.53 9.71
C PRO A 60 9.13 -7.81 9.21
N ARG A 61 8.49 -8.47 8.25
CA ARG A 61 9.04 -9.62 7.53
C ARG A 61 9.28 -9.22 6.09
N ASP A 62 10.13 -9.96 5.38
CA ASP A 62 10.28 -9.82 3.93
C ASP A 62 8.91 -9.92 3.21
N ILE A 63 8.40 -8.80 2.68
CA ILE A 63 7.10 -8.77 1.99
C ILE A 63 7.13 -9.58 0.69
N PHE A 64 8.24 -9.56 -0.03
CA PHE A 64 8.38 -10.27 -1.28
C PHE A 64 8.22 -11.78 -1.07
N LYS A 65 8.81 -12.32 0.00
CA LYS A 65 8.72 -13.75 0.35
C LYS A 65 7.42 -14.15 1.04
N TYR A 66 6.86 -13.28 1.90
CA TYR A 66 5.84 -13.69 2.87
C TYR A 66 4.49 -12.98 2.75
N HIS A 67 4.26 -12.13 1.75
CA HIS A 67 2.99 -11.39 1.57
C HIS A 67 1.73 -12.26 1.66
N ASN A 68 1.72 -13.47 1.09
CA ASN A 68 0.58 -14.39 1.15
C ASN A 68 0.20 -14.83 2.58
N GLY A 69 1.13 -14.75 3.52
CA GLY A 69 0.94 -15.10 4.93
C GLY A 69 0.96 -13.89 5.86
N TYR A 70 0.87 -12.67 5.33
CA TYR A 70 0.75 -11.46 6.15
C TYR A 70 -0.63 -11.40 6.81
N LYS A 71 -0.64 -11.13 8.11
CA LYS A 71 -1.87 -10.83 8.87
C LYS A 71 -2.22 -9.35 8.76
N ALA A 72 -3.44 -8.97 9.16
CA ALA A 72 -3.89 -7.58 9.18
C ALA A 72 -2.91 -6.60 9.86
N VAL A 73 -2.27 -7.00 10.97
CA VAL A 73 -1.26 -6.16 11.65
C VAL A 73 -0.01 -5.89 10.80
N GLU A 74 0.37 -6.84 9.95
CA GLU A 74 1.54 -6.70 9.06
C GLU A 74 1.21 -5.81 7.88
N TRP A 75 0.02 -5.97 7.31
CA TRP A 75 -0.50 -5.06 6.28
C TRP A 75 -0.71 -3.64 6.81
N ARG A 76 -1.20 -3.49 8.04
CA ARG A 76 -1.26 -2.19 8.72
C ARG A 76 0.12 -1.56 8.77
N ASN A 77 1.12 -2.25 9.34
CA ASN A 77 2.47 -1.71 9.47
C ASN A 77 3.10 -1.40 8.10
N TRP A 78 2.87 -2.25 7.09
CA TRP A 78 3.24 -1.97 5.70
C TRP A 78 2.66 -0.63 5.22
N ILE A 79 1.34 -0.43 5.33
CA ILE A 79 0.67 0.79 4.89
C ILE A 79 1.25 2.01 5.60
N ILE A 80 1.24 2.01 6.95
CA ILE A 80 1.47 3.25 7.71
C ILE A 80 2.95 3.59 7.93
N LEU A 81 3.86 2.62 7.86
CA LEU A 81 5.30 2.83 8.14
C LEU A 81 6.19 2.67 6.91
N PHE A 82 5.93 1.68 6.06
CA PHE A 82 6.94 1.20 5.12
C PHE A 82 6.63 1.48 3.65
N SER A 83 5.36 1.47 3.26
CA SER A 83 4.96 1.51 1.86
C SER A 83 5.47 2.77 1.15
N LEU A 84 5.15 3.97 1.65
CA LEU A 84 5.58 5.23 1.03
C LEU A 84 7.11 5.38 0.91
N PRO A 85 7.92 5.24 1.98
CA PRO A 85 9.36 5.44 1.85
C PRO A 85 10.04 4.40 0.95
N LEU A 86 9.56 3.15 0.95
CA LEU A 86 10.15 2.08 0.14
C LEU A 86 9.70 2.15 -1.32
N LEU A 87 8.45 2.54 -1.59
CA LEU A 87 7.94 2.69 -2.96
C LEU A 87 8.41 3.97 -3.65
N LYS A 88 8.77 5.02 -2.91
CA LYS A 88 9.24 6.30 -3.46
C LYS A 88 10.45 6.16 -4.41
N ALA A 89 11.27 5.13 -4.24
CA ALA A 89 12.42 4.88 -5.11
C ALA A 89 12.04 4.29 -6.48
N TYR A 90 10.80 3.81 -6.64
CA TYR A 90 10.39 3.01 -7.80
C TYR A 90 9.13 3.52 -8.48
N LEU A 91 8.21 4.13 -7.73
CA LEU A 91 7.00 4.74 -8.29
C LEU A 91 7.24 6.21 -8.62
N ASP A 92 6.62 6.66 -9.71
CA ASP A 92 6.54 8.08 -10.01
C ASP A 92 5.72 8.85 -8.94
N ASN A 93 5.79 10.17 -8.98
CA ASN A 93 5.06 11.00 -8.03
C ASN A 93 3.54 10.83 -8.14
N ARG A 94 2.99 10.57 -9.33
CA ARG A 94 1.54 10.43 -9.52
C ARG A 94 1.03 9.20 -8.75
N HIS A 95 1.68 8.05 -8.90
CA HIS A 95 1.28 6.83 -8.21
C HIS A 95 1.55 6.89 -6.71
N LEU A 96 2.68 7.50 -6.33
CA LEU A 96 3.02 7.69 -4.93
C LEU A 96 2.02 8.63 -4.23
N GLN A 97 1.60 9.72 -4.87
CA GLN A 97 0.58 10.64 -4.32
C GLN A 97 -0.81 9.98 -4.25
N GLY A 98 -1.19 9.21 -5.28
CA GLY A 98 -2.40 8.41 -5.26
C GLY A 98 -2.47 7.50 -4.04
N TRP A 99 -1.41 6.73 -3.80
CA TRP A 99 -1.31 5.87 -2.61
C TRP A 99 -1.19 6.65 -1.30
N ALA A 100 -0.52 7.80 -1.29
CA ALA A 100 -0.38 8.62 -0.09
C ALA A 100 -1.73 9.13 0.45
N ASN A 101 -2.71 9.38 -0.41
CA ASN A 101 -4.07 9.72 0.03
C ASN A 101 -4.67 8.60 0.90
N PHE A 102 -4.56 7.35 0.47
CA PHE A 102 -5.02 6.19 1.24
C PHE A 102 -4.22 5.99 2.53
N VAL A 103 -2.90 6.13 2.48
CA VAL A 103 -2.06 6.00 3.69
C VAL A 103 -2.45 7.07 4.72
N LYS A 104 -2.70 8.31 4.29
CA LYS A 104 -3.11 9.40 5.18
C LYS A 104 -4.49 9.14 5.78
N SER A 105 -5.47 8.69 4.99
CA SER A 105 -6.80 8.38 5.53
C SER A 105 -6.74 7.24 6.55
N VAL A 106 -5.99 6.18 6.28
CA VAL A 106 -5.79 5.07 7.23
C VAL A 106 -5.14 5.54 8.52
N LYS A 107 -4.14 6.43 8.46
CA LYS A 107 -3.52 7.00 9.66
C LYS A 107 -4.52 7.77 10.51
N LEU A 108 -5.31 8.66 9.90
CA LEU A 108 -6.36 9.42 10.59
C LEU A 108 -7.38 8.48 11.25
N CYS A 109 -7.82 7.43 10.57
CA CYS A 109 -8.75 6.45 11.15
C CYS A 109 -8.16 5.66 12.32
N LEU A 110 -6.83 5.56 12.43
CA LEU A 110 -6.13 4.83 13.50
C LEU A 110 -5.82 5.71 14.72
N GLU A 111 -6.07 7.01 14.67
CA GLU A 111 -5.91 7.90 15.82
C GLU A 111 -6.89 7.48 16.95
N PRO A 112 -6.49 7.63 18.23
CA PRO A 112 -7.34 7.27 19.36
C PRO A 112 -8.67 8.04 19.40
N GLU A 113 -8.62 9.30 18.95
CA GLU A 113 -9.75 10.20 18.85
C GLU A 113 -9.72 10.88 17.48
N ILE A 114 -10.90 11.08 16.89
CA ILE A 114 -11.05 11.71 15.57
C ILE A 114 -12.10 12.82 15.65
N SER A 115 -11.75 14.02 15.20
CA SER A 115 -12.66 15.17 15.13
C SER A 115 -13.58 15.09 13.91
N GLU A 116 -14.66 15.87 13.91
CA GLU A 116 -15.55 15.99 12.74
C GLU A 116 -14.79 16.47 11.49
N GLU A 117 -13.91 17.46 11.64
CA GLU A 117 -13.06 17.94 10.55
C GLU A 117 -12.14 16.82 10.01
N GLN A 118 -11.58 16.00 10.90
CA GLN A 118 -10.75 14.86 10.48
C GLN A 118 -11.58 13.77 9.78
N ILE A 119 -12.86 13.60 10.13
CA ILE A 119 -13.77 12.71 9.40
C ILE A 119 -13.98 13.22 7.97
N ASP A 120 -14.20 14.52 7.78
CA ASP A 120 -14.32 15.13 6.45
C ASP A 120 -13.03 14.96 5.64
N ASP A 121 -11.88 15.12 6.28
CA ASP A 121 -10.57 14.85 5.68
C ASP A 121 -10.43 13.40 5.23
N VAL A 122 -10.83 12.43 6.07
CA VAL A 122 -10.82 11.00 5.72
C VAL A 122 -11.69 10.75 4.49
N GLN A 123 -12.91 11.30 4.44
CA GLN A 123 -13.80 11.15 3.29
C GLN A 123 -13.16 11.72 2.01
N ASN A 124 -12.62 12.93 2.08
CA ASN A 124 -11.97 13.57 0.94
C ASN A 124 -10.74 12.80 0.45
N LEU A 125 -9.92 12.27 1.37
CA LEU A 125 -8.74 11.47 1.03
C LEU A 125 -9.11 10.13 0.39
N LEU A 126 -10.11 9.44 0.94
CA LEU A 126 -10.59 8.18 0.37
C LEU A 126 -11.21 8.38 -1.02
N LYS A 127 -11.97 9.47 -1.21
CA LYS A 127 -12.50 9.83 -2.53
C LYS A 127 -11.38 10.07 -3.54
N LYS A 128 -10.38 10.88 -3.20
CA LYS A 128 -9.20 11.12 -4.06
C LYS A 128 -8.45 9.83 -4.39
N PHE A 129 -8.33 8.92 -3.44
CA PHE A 129 -7.73 7.61 -3.69
C PHE A 129 -8.60 6.77 -4.63
N SER A 130 -9.92 6.73 -4.44
CA SER A 130 -10.85 5.98 -5.30
C SER A 130 -10.80 6.48 -6.74
N ASP A 131 -10.92 7.80 -6.93
CA ASP A 131 -10.89 8.43 -8.26
C ASP A 131 -9.54 8.15 -8.98
N TYR A 132 -8.44 8.17 -8.22
CA TYR A 132 -7.12 7.79 -8.72
C TYR A 132 -7.05 6.29 -9.06
N TYR A 133 -7.58 5.43 -8.19
CA TYR A 133 -7.52 3.98 -8.36
C TYR A 133 -8.28 3.54 -9.60
N GLU A 134 -9.49 4.07 -9.79
CA GLU A 134 -10.32 3.83 -10.97
C GLU A 134 -9.61 4.26 -12.25
N ARG A 135 -9.03 5.47 -12.24
CA ARG A 135 -8.37 6.03 -13.43
C ARG A 135 -7.09 5.30 -13.82
N GLU A 136 -6.22 4.99 -12.87
CA GLU A 136 -4.87 4.49 -13.20
C GLU A 136 -4.77 2.97 -13.22
N TYR A 137 -5.51 2.25 -12.36
CA TYR A 137 -5.41 0.77 -12.27
C TYR A 137 -6.54 0.04 -13.00
N TYR A 138 -7.76 0.56 -12.96
CA TYR A 138 -8.92 -0.06 -13.61
C TYR A 138 -9.23 0.54 -14.99
N GLN A 139 -8.70 1.74 -15.28
CA GLN A 139 -8.76 2.44 -16.58
C GLN A 139 -10.16 2.55 -17.21
N ASN A 140 -11.23 2.49 -16.40
CA ASN A 140 -12.59 2.34 -16.89
C ASN A 140 -12.76 1.18 -17.88
N ASP A 141 -12.26 -0.02 -17.54
CA ASP A 141 -12.79 -1.27 -18.08
C ASP A 141 -14.26 -1.42 -17.61
N GLY A 142 -15.11 -0.57 -18.17
CA GLY A 142 -16.54 -0.78 -18.24
C GLY A 142 -16.75 -2.02 -19.09
N GLN A 143 -17.01 -3.13 -18.43
CA GLN A 143 -17.86 -4.16 -19.01
C GLN A 143 -19.28 -3.59 -19.17
#